data_AF-A0A822ETH2-F1
#
_entry.id   AF-A0A822ETH2-F1
#
_cell.length_a   1.000
_cell.length_b   1.000
_cell.length_c   1.000
_cell.angle_alpha   90.00
_cell.angle_beta   90.00
_cell.angle_gamma   90.00
#
_symmetry.space_group_name_H-M   'P 1'
#
loop_
_entity.id
_entity.type
_entity.pdbx_description
1 polymer ?
#
loop_
_entity_poly.entity_id
_entity_poly.type
_entity_poly.pdbx_seq_one_letter_code
_entity_poly.pdbx_strand_id
1 'polypeptide(L)'
;MGTFGPWGEMHSSYFSTTNTQFYYPIKTAALQQVHTTYMSALPNTRSVLLRTPYYIRQIFNSSTPLSSAEAYSGTSKARTGYHNDAYLASNDDAGTFSYGWSRAQELAYISQMTRYAFFGGESFGTPNSAYNKVQNAILESKQQHMTYLHRDYYKPIYNAWGTAGKEEFTRKLGYRFQ
;
A
#
# COMPACT_ATOMS: atom_id res chain seq x y z
N MET A 1 7.15 -6.81 -1.39
CA MET A 1 6.27 -6.80 -2.57
C MET A 1 6.76 -7.93 -3.45
N GLY A 2 6.07 -9.06 -3.53
CA GLY A 2 4.85 -9.29 -4.31
C GLY A 2 4.95 -10.71 -4.91
N THR A 3 3.88 -11.51 -5.04
CA THR A 3 4.01 -12.98 -5.32
C THR A 3 3.58 -13.45 -6.68
N PHE A 4 2.48 -12.92 -7.18
CA PHE A 4 1.85 -13.43 -8.39
C PHE A 4 1.25 -12.26 -9.17
N GLY A 5 1.20 -12.44 -10.48
CA GLY A 5 0.86 -11.39 -11.43
C GLY A 5 2.08 -10.64 -11.93
N PRO A 6 1.97 -9.96 -13.08
CA PRO A 6 2.97 -9.03 -13.56
C PRO A 6 3.53 -8.14 -12.42
N TRP A 7 4.85 -8.02 -12.38
CA TRP A 7 5.60 -7.18 -11.42
C TRP A 7 5.34 -7.50 -9.92
N GLY A 8 4.71 -8.64 -9.61
CA GLY A 8 4.43 -9.08 -8.23
C GLY A 8 3.25 -8.34 -7.58
N GLU A 9 2.44 -7.62 -8.34
CA GLU A 9 1.43 -6.68 -7.82
C GLU A 9 0.21 -7.35 -7.16
N MET A 10 0.12 -8.69 -7.21
CA MET A 10 -0.98 -9.48 -6.65
C MET A 10 -2.35 -9.21 -7.30
N HIS A 11 -2.40 -8.76 -8.56
CA HIS A 11 -3.66 -8.46 -9.27
C HIS A 11 -4.15 -9.58 -10.19
N SER A 12 -3.30 -10.54 -10.58
CA SER A 12 -3.76 -11.70 -11.37
C SER A 12 -2.81 -12.89 -11.33
N SER A 13 -3.34 -14.10 -11.49
CA SER A 13 -2.58 -15.27 -11.95
C SER A 13 -3.56 -16.32 -12.44
N TYR A 14 -3.12 -17.19 -13.35
CA TYR A 14 -3.95 -18.27 -13.88
C TYR A 14 -4.63 -19.13 -12.79
N PHE A 15 -3.98 -19.28 -11.62
CA PHE A 15 -4.46 -20.13 -10.54
C PHE A 15 -5.20 -19.38 -9.41
N SER A 16 -5.05 -18.06 -9.32
CA SER A 16 -5.52 -17.28 -8.16
C SER A 16 -6.64 -16.30 -8.46
N THR A 17 -6.92 -15.99 -9.74
CA THR A 17 -8.02 -15.10 -10.11
C THR A 17 -9.37 -15.81 -10.11
N THR A 18 -10.41 -15.03 -9.83
CA THR A 18 -11.81 -15.47 -9.88
C THR A 18 -12.31 -15.72 -11.32
N ASN A 19 -11.59 -15.21 -12.34
CA ASN A 19 -11.79 -15.49 -13.76
C ASN A 19 -10.44 -15.50 -14.53
N THR A 20 -10.44 -15.71 -15.84
CA THR A 20 -9.22 -15.75 -16.68
C THR A 20 -8.74 -14.38 -17.18
N GLN A 21 -9.37 -13.27 -16.77
CA GLN A 21 -9.04 -11.94 -17.25
C GLN A 21 -8.02 -11.24 -16.35
N PHE A 22 -7.16 -10.41 -16.94
CA PHE A 22 -6.26 -9.53 -16.20
C PHE A 22 -7.06 -8.53 -15.35
N TYR A 23 -6.56 -8.23 -14.14
CA TYR A 23 -7.08 -7.22 -13.19
C TYR A 23 -8.32 -7.59 -12.33
N TYR A 24 -8.70 -8.87 -12.25
CA TYR A 24 -9.80 -9.30 -11.39
C TYR A 24 -9.36 -9.63 -9.96
N PRO A 25 -10.26 -9.49 -8.95
CA PRO A 25 -9.89 -9.78 -7.58
C PRO A 25 -9.45 -11.24 -7.44
N ILE A 26 -8.37 -11.40 -6.71
CA ILE A 26 -7.83 -12.69 -6.30
C ILE A 26 -8.83 -13.38 -5.38
N LYS A 27 -8.99 -14.69 -5.54
CA LYS A 27 -9.78 -15.53 -4.63
C LYS A 27 -9.29 -15.32 -3.19
N THR A 28 -10.21 -15.04 -2.26
CA THR A 28 -9.87 -14.82 -0.84
C THR A 28 -9.03 -15.95 -0.25
N ALA A 29 -9.35 -17.21 -0.59
CA ALA A 29 -8.57 -18.38 -0.16
C ALA A 29 -7.09 -18.33 -0.63
N ALA A 30 -6.83 -17.84 -1.84
CA ALA A 30 -5.46 -17.70 -2.35
C ALA A 30 -4.71 -16.57 -1.64
N LEU A 31 -5.37 -15.43 -1.39
CA LEU A 31 -4.80 -14.32 -0.60
C LEU A 31 -4.39 -14.81 0.80
N GLN A 32 -5.30 -15.51 1.48
CA GLN A 32 -5.06 -16.07 2.82
C GLN A 32 -3.92 -17.09 2.82
N GLN A 33 -3.88 -18.00 1.84
CA GLN A 33 -2.84 -19.02 1.74
C GLN A 33 -1.45 -18.40 1.56
N VAL A 34 -1.33 -17.46 0.61
CA VAL A 34 -0.05 -16.79 0.32
C VAL A 34 0.42 -15.96 1.51
N HIS A 35 -0.48 -15.17 2.11
CA HIS A 35 -0.16 -14.35 3.26
C HIS A 35 0.30 -15.19 4.46
N THR A 36 -0.44 -16.26 4.78
CA THR A 36 -0.09 -17.19 5.86
C THR A 36 1.27 -17.83 5.62
N THR A 37 1.57 -18.21 4.38
CA THR A 37 2.87 -18.78 3.98
C THR A 37 4.02 -17.81 4.22
N TYR A 38 3.85 -16.52 3.93
CA TYR A 38 4.89 -15.53 4.28
C TYR A 38 5.04 -15.34 5.79
N MET A 39 3.92 -15.28 6.51
CA MET A 39 3.96 -15.05 7.96
C MET A 39 4.64 -16.20 8.70
N SER A 40 4.56 -17.43 8.19
CA SER A 40 5.25 -18.61 8.71
C SER A 40 6.73 -18.69 8.27
N ALA A 41 7.05 -18.28 7.04
CA ALA A 41 8.41 -18.36 6.51
C ALA A 41 9.33 -17.22 7.00
N LEU A 42 8.78 -16.05 7.31
CA LEU A 42 9.55 -14.86 7.70
C LEU A 42 9.70 -14.74 9.22
N PRO A 43 10.87 -14.30 9.73
CA PRO A 43 11.03 -13.97 11.15
C PRO A 43 9.96 -13.00 11.65
N ASN A 44 9.55 -13.13 12.92
CA ASN A 44 8.50 -12.28 13.53
C ASN A 44 8.83 -10.77 13.53
N THR A 45 10.09 -10.41 13.26
CA THR A 45 10.59 -9.03 13.09
C THR A 45 10.42 -8.47 11.67
N ARG A 46 9.88 -9.25 10.73
CA ARG A 46 9.64 -8.82 9.34
C ARG A 46 8.16 -8.63 9.07
N SER A 47 7.85 -7.55 8.34
CA SER A 47 6.51 -7.22 7.87
C SER A 47 6.29 -7.65 6.42
N VAL A 48 5.04 -7.90 6.07
CA VAL A 48 4.60 -8.15 4.69
C VAL A 48 3.77 -6.94 4.25
N LEU A 49 4.10 -6.36 3.10
CA LEU A 49 3.32 -5.26 2.51
C LEU A 49 2.44 -5.79 1.38
N LEU A 50 1.19 -5.33 1.35
CA LEU A 50 0.21 -5.70 0.34
C LEU A 50 -0.23 -4.47 -0.46
N ARG A 51 -0.46 -4.66 -1.77
CA ARG A 51 -0.83 -3.56 -2.66
C ARG A 51 -2.18 -2.96 -2.30
N THR A 52 -3.20 -3.79 -2.19
CA THR A 52 -4.59 -3.33 -2.14
C THR A 52 -5.13 -3.44 -0.71
N PRO A 53 -5.69 -2.37 -0.11
CA PRO A 53 -6.24 -2.46 1.24
C PRO A 53 -7.44 -3.41 1.31
N TYR A 54 -8.21 -3.53 0.22
CA TYR A 54 -9.25 -4.56 0.08
C TYR A 54 -8.70 -5.97 0.34
N TYR A 55 -7.50 -6.31 -0.16
CA TYR A 55 -6.91 -7.63 0.08
C TYR A 55 -6.53 -7.84 1.55
N ILE A 56 -6.08 -6.78 2.25
CA ILE A 56 -5.86 -6.84 3.71
C ILE A 56 -7.18 -7.21 4.41
N ARG A 57 -8.29 -6.56 4.05
CA ARG A 57 -9.62 -6.85 4.61
C ARG A 57 -10.08 -8.28 4.32
N GLN A 58 -9.83 -8.78 3.11
CA GLN A 58 -10.17 -10.15 2.72
C GLN A 58 -9.34 -11.20 3.50
N ILE A 59 -8.03 -10.97 3.65
CA ILE A 59 -7.15 -11.90 4.37
C ILE A 59 -7.61 -12.11 5.81
N PHE A 60 -7.91 -11.01 6.51
CA PHE A 60 -8.34 -11.06 7.91
C PHE A 60 -9.85 -11.19 8.11
N ASN A 61 -10.62 -11.29 7.02
CA ASN A 61 -12.08 -11.29 7.04
C ASN A 61 -12.66 -10.17 7.94
N SER A 62 -12.08 -8.97 7.84
CA SER A 62 -12.41 -7.86 8.73
C SER A 62 -12.13 -6.50 8.08
N SER A 63 -13.09 -5.59 8.22
CA SER A 63 -12.91 -4.18 7.83
C SER A 63 -12.37 -3.31 8.97
N THR A 64 -12.11 -3.89 10.15
CA THR A 64 -11.58 -3.17 11.31
C THR A 64 -10.08 -2.95 11.14
N PRO A 65 -9.59 -1.68 11.14
CA PRO A 65 -8.15 -1.40 11.10
C PRO A 65 -7.39 -1.97 12.30
N LEU A 66 -6.07 -1.88 12.27
CA LEU A 66 -5.20 -2.25 13.38
C LEU A 66 -5.39 -1.26 14.54
N SER A 67 -5.79 -1.75 15.71
CA SER A 67 -5.89 -0.94 16.93
C SER A 67 -4.54 -0.79 17.64
N SER A 68 -4.43 0.16 18.57
CA SER A 68 -3.25 0.29 19.45
C SER A 68 -3.03 -0.92 20.34
N ALA A 69 -4.11 -1.63 20.74
CA ALA A 69 -4.02 -2.83 21.57
C ALA A 69 -3.49 -4.05 20.79
N GLU A 70 -3.80 -4.13 19.49
CA GLU A 70 -3.26 -5.16 18.60
C GLU A 70 -1.85 -4.79 18.08
N ALA A 71 -1.52 -3.50 18.04
CA ALA A 71 -0.22 -3.02 17.58
C ALA A 71 0.92 -3.68 18.38
N TYR A 72 2.00 -4.03 17.69
CA TYR A 72 3.21 -4.65 18.27
C TYR A 72 3.01 -6.02 18.94
N SER A 73 1.81 -6.61 18.90
CA SER A 73 1.52 -7.95 19.44
C SER A 73 2.25 -9.11 18.75
N GLY A 74 2.93 -8.86 17.62
CA GLY A 74 3.54 -9.89 16.78
C GLY A 74 2.55 -10.69 15.94
N THR A 75 1.24 -10.42 16.06
CA THR A 75 0.21 -11.06 15.23
C THR A 75 0.41 -10.78 13.74
N SER A 76 -0.12 -11.65 12.89
CA SER A 76 -0.05 -11.49 11.43
C SER A 76 -0.62 -10.14 10.97
N LYS A 77 -1.71 -9.65 11.60
CA LYS A 77 -2.30 -8.34 11.31
C LYS A 77 -1.36 -7.19 11.70
N ALA A 78 -0.74 -7.25 12.88
CA ALA A 78 0.25 -6.25 13.31
C ALA A 78 1.51 -6.22 12.40
N ARG A 79 1.83 -7.33 11.75
CA ARG A 79 2.95 -7.46 10.80
C ARG A 79 2.56 -7.19 9.34
N THR A 80 1.32 -6.81 9.05
CA THR A 80 0.84 -6.54 7.68
C THR A 80 0.75 -5.04 7.42
N GLY A 81 1.52 -4.55 6.46
CA GLY A 81 1.47 -3.18 6.00
C GLY A 81 0.95 -3.04 4.57
N TYR A 82 1.09 -1.85 4.03
CA TYR A 82 0.53 -1.41 2.76
C TYR A 82 1.65 -0.93 1.82
N HIS A 83 1.52 -1.21 0.53
CA HIS A 83 2.38 -0.62 -0.49
C HIS A 83 1.51 -0.07 -1.62
N ASN A 84 1.70 1.17 -2.04
CA ASN A 84 0.96 1.73 -3.17
C ASN A 84 1.90 1.88 -4.36
N ASP A 85 1.81 0.98 -5.35
CA ASP A 85 2.68 0.98 -6.55
C ASP A 85 2.26 2.01 -7.62
N ALA A 86 1.19 2.76 -7.38
CA ALA A 86 0.72 3.84 -8.22
C ALA A 86 0.22 5.02 -7.37
N TYR A 87 0.97 5.33 -6.33
CA TYR A 87 0.69 6.42 -5.39
C TYR A 87 0.41 7.74 -6.12
N LEU A 88 -0.79 8.28 -5.91
CA LEU A 88 -1.31 9.53 -6.50
C LEU A 88 -1.48 9.51 -8.03
N ALA A 89 -1.61 8.33 -8.65
CA ALA A 89 -1.76 8.25 -10.10
C ALA A 89 -3.14 8.76 -10.56
N SER A 90 -4.21 8.47 -9.81
CA SER A 90 -5.60 8.74 -10.18
C SER A 90 -6.51 8.72 -8.94
N ASN A 91 -7.83 8.86 -9.11
CA ASN A 91 -8.78 8.72 -8.01
C ASN A 91 -8.63 7.38 -7.29
N ASP A 92 -8.37 6.31 -8.04
CA ASP A 92 -8.24 4.94 -7.56
C ASP A 92 -6.81 4.42 -7.50
N ASP A 93 -5.81 5.30 -7.67
CA ASP A 93 -4.38 4.96 -7.72
C ASP A 93 -4.11 3.76 -8.65
N ALA A 94 -4.55 3.90 -9.90
CA ALA A 94 -4.42 2.93 -10.99
C ALA A 94 -4.87 1.50 -10.61
N GLY A 95 -6.01 1.36 -9.95
CA GLY A 95 -6.57 0.06 -9.57
C GLY A 95 -6.48 -0.28 -8.08
N THR A 96 -5.63 0.43 -7.32
CA THR A 96 -5.35 0.11 -5.91
C THR A 96 -6.58 0.29 -5.00
N PHE A 97 -7.50 1.18 -5.36
CA PHE A 97 -8.74 1.45 -4.61
C PHE A 97 -10.02 0.97 -5.32
N SER A 98 -9.94 0.09 -6.30
CA SER A 98 -11.08 -0.19 -7.21
C SER A 98 -12.07 -1.25 -6.71
N TYR A 99 -12.02 -1.64 -5.43
CA TYR A 99 -12.82 -2.75 -4.87
C TYR A 99 -13.91 -2.29 -3.89
N GLY A 100 -14.79 -1.41 -4.37
CA GLY A 100 -16.09 -1.09 -3.75
C GLY A 100 -16.08 0.00 -2.68
N TRP A 101 -14.92 0.37 -2.14
CA TRP A 101 -14.78 1.55 -1.27
C TRP A 101 -14.36 2.77 -2.08
N SER A 102 -14.85 3.94 -1.71
CA SER A 102 -14.35 5.20 -2.24
C SER A 102 -12.90 5.46 -1.79
N ARG A 103 -12.16 6.29 -2.52
CA ARG A 103 -10.81 6.75 -2.12
C ARG A 103 -10.79 7.25 -0.67
N ALA A 104 -11.80 8.02 -0.26
CA ALA A 104 -11.88 8.56 1.09
C ALA A 104 -11.99 7.45 2.16
N GLN A 105 -12.78 6.40 1.91
CA GLN A 105 -12.88 5.25 2.80
C GLN A 105 -11.59 4.45 2.84
N GLU A 106 -10.93 4.25 1.70
CA GLU A 106 -9.64 3.56 1.63
C GLU A 106 -8.56 4.32 2.40
N LEU A 107 -8.43 5.63 2.16
CA LEU A 107 -7.47 6.48 2.85
C LEU A 107 -7.74 6.58 4.36
N ALA A 108 -9.00 6.53 4.79
CA ALA A 108 -9.34 6.50 6.22
C ALA A 108 -8.88 5.19 6.88
N TYR A 109 -9.10 4.05 6.22
CA TYR A 109 -8.65 2.74 6.70
C TYR A 109 -7.13 2.61 6.73
N ILE A 110 -6.46 3.01 5.65
CA ILE A 110 -5.00 2.99 5.56
C ILE A 110 -4.40 3.92 6.63
N SER A 111 -4.99 5.09 6.88
CA SER A 111 -4.44 6.04 7.86
C SER A 111 -4.42 5.45 9.27
N GLN A 112 -5.44 4.65 9.61
CA GLN A 112 -5.47 3.93 10.90
C GLN A 112 -4.48 2.77 10.94
N MET A 113 -4.40 1.97 9.87
CA MET A 113 -3.42 0.86 9.76
C MET A 113 -1.98 1.36 9.91
N THR A 114 -1.65 2.43 9.20
CA THR A 114 -0.28 2.92 9.03
C THR A 114 0.29 3.66 10.22
N ARG A 115 -0.55 4.00 11.20
CA ARG A 115 -0.09 4.46 12.54
C ARG A 115 0.86 3.45 13.18
N TYR A 116 0.66 2.15 12.92
CA TYR A 116 1.44 1.08 13.53
C TYR A 116 2.08 0.12 12.51
N ALA A 117 1.56 0.04 11.29
CA ALA A 117 2.08 -0.82 10.22
C ALA A 117 2.81 -0.03 9.13
N PHE A 118 3.74 -0.65 8.41
CA PHE A 118 4.50 -0.02 7.32
C PHE A 118 3.63 0.43 6.14
N PHE A 119 3.90 1.64 5.62
CA PHE A 119 3.42 2.11 4.33
C PHE A 119 4.56 2.67 3.49
N GLY A 120 4.65 2.29 2.23
CA GLY A 120 5.44 2.99 1.23
C GLY A 120 4.88 2.74 -0.16
N GLY A 121 5.60 3.14 -1.20
CA GLY A 121 5.05 3.03 -2.54
C GLY A 121 5.90 3.65 -3.62
N GLU A 122 5.32 3.75 -4.80
CA GLU A 122 5.92 4.27 -6.02
C GLU A 122 4.91 5.25 -6.64
N SER A 123 5.38 6.43 -7.05
CA SER A 123 4.53 7.39 -7.75
C SER A 123 4.44 7.06 -9.24
N PHE A 124 3.28 7.21 -9.85
CA PHE A 124 3.08 6.99 -11.29
C PHE A 124 2.17 8.05 -11.93
N GLY A 125 2.11 8.09 -13.26
CA GLY A 125 1.19 8.92 -14.05
C GLY A 125 1.79 10.21 -14.61
N THR A 126 0.94 11.15 -15.00
CA THR A 126 1.36 12.43 -15.59
C THR A 126 1.84 13.40 -14.49
N PRO A 127 3.02 14.03 -14.62
CA PRO A 127 3.51 14.99 -13.63
C PRO A 127 2.57 16.17 -13.38
N ASN A 128 2.44 16.57 -12.11
CA ASN A 128 1.59 17.67 -11.64
C ASN A 128 0.09 17.53 -12.00
N SER A 129 -0.41 16.30 -12.07
CA SER A 129 -1.83 15.98 -12.21
C SER A 129 -2.64 16.48 -11.01
N ALA A 130 -3.97 16.34 -11.05
CA ALA A 130 -4.84 16.70 -9.93
C ALA A 130 -4.44 16.03 -8.59
N TYR A 131 -3.86 14.82 -8.63
CA TYR A 131 -3.53 14.02 -7.45
C TYR A 131 -2.07 14.16 -7.03
N ASN A 132 -1.13 14.22 -7.98
CA ASN A 132 0.30 14.14 -7.66
C ASN A 132 1.03 15.50 -7.61
N LYS A 133 0.33 16.62 -7.42
CA LYS A 133 0.98 17.88 -7.04
C LYS A 133 1.77 17.68 -5.75
N VAL A 134 2.93 18.31 -5.64
CA VAL A 134 3.83 18.14 -4.48
C VAL A 134 3.12 18.39 -3.14
N GLN A 135 2.21 19.37 -3.06
CA GLN A 135 1.45 19.65 -1.84
C GLN A 135 0.55 18.47 -1.44
N ASN A 136 -0.17 17.89 -2.42
CA ASN A 136 -1.04 16.74 -2.19
C ASN A 136 -0.21 15.51 -1.78
N ALA A 137 0.94 15.31 -2.43
CA ALA A 137 1.84 14.23 -2.08
C ALA A 137 2.33 14.35 -0.64
N ILE A 138 2.75 15.55 -0.22
CA ILE A 138 3.20 15.78 1.15
C ILE A 138 2.06 15.57 2.14
N LEU A 139 0.86 16.09 1.86
CA LEU A 139 -0.31 15.96 2.73
C LEU A 139 -0.72 14.49 2.91
N GLU A 140 -0.88 13.74 1.81
CA GLU A 140 -1.29 12.35 1.88
C GLU A 140 -0.18 11.48 2.51
N SER A 141 1.10 11.73 2.20
CA SER A 141 2.21 10.98 2.81
C SER A 141 2.25 11.12 4.34
N LYS A 142 1.94 12.31 4.87
CA LYS A 142 1.83 12.58 6.31
C LYS A 142 0.61 11.90 6.92
N GLN A 143 -0.56 12.03 6.29
CA GLN A 143 -1.80 11.41 6.75
C GLN A 143 -1.69 9.88 6.84
N GLN A 144 -0.95 9.28 5.92
CA GLN A 144 -0.75 7.84 5.80
C GLN A 144 0.55 7.34 6.46
N HIS A 145 1.27 8.19 7.19
CA HIS A 145 2.49 7.81 7.94
C HIS A 145 3.53 7.06 7.07
N MET A 146 3.77 7.59 5.87
CA MET A 146 4.62 6.95 4.88
C MET A 146 6.07 6.81 5.35
N THR A 147 6.64 5.64 5.10
CA THR A 147 8.00 5.25 5.53
C THR A 147 9.03 5.32 4.45
N TYR A 148 8.64 5.04 3.22
CA TYR A 148 9.54 5.12 2.08
C TYR A 148 8.78 5.46 0.82
N LEU A 149 9.47 6.13 -0.10
CA LEU A 149 9.06 6.33 -1.49
C LEU A 149 10.12 5.70 -2.39
N HIS A 150 9.72 4.86 -3.34
CA HIS A 150 10.62 4.37 -4.37
C HIS A 150 10.81 5.43 -5.46
N ARG A 151 11.71 6.39 -5.18
CA ARG A 151 11.98 7.54 -6.06
C ARG A 151 12.63 7.19 -7.40
N ASP A 152 13.21 6.00 -7.51
CA ASP A 152 13.99 5.60 -8.69
C ASP A 152 13.19 4.83 -9.74
N TYR A 153 11.98 4.36 -9.40
CA TYR A 153 11.08 3.66 -10.32
C TYR A 153 10.61 4.54 -11.48
N TYR A 154 9.82 5.59 -11.16
CA TYR A 154 9.28 6.52 -12.15
C TYR A 154 9.63 7.97 -11.79
N LYS A 155 10.78 8.41 -12.29
CA LYS A 155 11.40 9.70 -11.96
C LYS A 155 10.61 10.95 -12.37
N PRO A 156 9.77 10.98 -13.43
CA PRO A 156 9.12 12.22 -13.86
C PRO A 156 8.28 12.93 -12.79
N ILE A 157 7.52 12.20 -11.98
CA ILE A 157 6.75 12.78 -10.87
C ILE A 157 7.68 13.40 -9.82
N TYR A 158 8.63 12.59 -9.33
CA TYR A 158 9.60 13.02 -8.32
C TYR A 158 10.43 14.23 -8.79
N ASN A 159 10.75 14.31 -10.08
CA ASN A 159 11.42 15.45 -10.69
C ASN A 159 10.54 16.71 -10.73
N ALA A 160 9.26 16.56 -11.06
CA ALA A 160 8.32 17.68 -11.11
C ALA A 160 8.04 18.32 -9.74
N TRP A 161 8.24 17.59 -8.65
CA TRP A 161 8.15 18.13 -7.29
C TRP A 161 9.28 19.10 -6.93
N GLY A 162 10.33 19.19 -7.76
CA GLY A 162 11.46 20.10 -7.55
C GLY A 162 12.25 19.82 -6.27
N THR A 163 13.23 20.68 -5.97
CA THR A 163 14.14 20.48 -4.83
C THR A 163 13.39 20.39 -3.49
N ALA A 164 12.47 21.32 -3.22
CA ALA A 164 11.74 21.36 -1.94
C ALA A 164 10.91 20.09 -1.68
N GLY A 165 10.21 19.58 -2.70
CA GLY A 165 9.45 18.33 -2.56
C GLY A 165 10.36 17.13 -2.36
N LYS A 166 11.45 17.04 -3.14
CA LYS A 166 12.45 15.97 -2.99
C LYS A 166 13.07 15.96 -1.60
N GLU A 167 13.35 17.12 -1.02
CA GLU A 167 13.88 17.25 0.34
C GLU A 167 12.88 16.76 1.40
N GLU A 168 11.59 17.09 1.27
CA GLU A 168 10.56 16.58 2.19
C GLU A 168 10.55 15.05 2.22
N PHE A 169 10.50 14.41 1.04
CA PHE A 169 10.46 12.94 0.94
C PHE A 169 11.81 12.27 1.27
N THR A 170 12.93 12.98 1.17
CA THR A 170 14.25 12.42 1.51
C THR A 170 14.56 12.56 3.00
N ARG A 171 14.15 13.65 3.65
CA ARG A 171 14.54 13.96 5.03
C ARG A 171 13.47 13.68 6.08
N LYS A 172 12.19 13.64 5.70
CA LYS A 172 11.08 13.62 6.68
C LYS A 172 10.19 12.38 6.65
N LEU A 173 10.44 11.43 5.76
CA LEU A 173 9.76 10.13 5.83
C LEU A 173 10.28 9.29 6.99
N GLY A 174 9.44 8.39 7.51
CA GLY A 174 9.86 7.35 8.44
C GLY A 174 9.89 7.72 9.93
N TYR A 175 9.48 8.93 10.32
CA TYR A 175 9.30 9.26 11.74
C TYR A 175 8.04 8.54 12.29
N ARG A 176 8.23 7.58 13.18
CA ARG A 176 7.16 6.67 13.66
C ARG A 176 6.95 6.60 15.16
N PHE A 177 7.88 7.16 15.93
CA PHE A 177 7.79 7.16 17.38
C PHE A 177 7.54 8.60 17.85
N GLN A 178 6.38 8.77 18.50
CA GLN A 178 6.04 9.92 19.34
C GLN A 178 5.84 9.40 20.75
#